data_AF-A0A2W5NH64-F1
#
_entry.id   AF-A0A2W5NH64-F1
#
_cell.length_a   1.000
_cell.length_b   1.000
_cell.length_c   1.000
_cell.angle_alpha   90.00
_cell.angle_beta   90.00
_cell.angle_gamma   90.00
#
_symmetry.space_group_name_H-M   'P 1'
#
loop_
_entity.id
_entity.type
_entity.pdbx_description
1 polymer ?
#
loop_
_entity_poly.entity_id
_entity_poly.type
_entity_poly.pdbx_seq_one_letter_code
_entity_poly.pdbx_strand_id
1 'polypeptide(L)'
;MTLILSLLIGFVAGSRAMTAPAAIAWAAWLGWIDLGTSWAAFFGSGWAVLGFTLLALAELVTDQLPTTPSRKVPVQFATRIASGALTGAALGVLAGGAGSGLVAGAIGAVAGTYGGAAARGAMARAFGSDRPAALIEDAAAILLALVVVAAA
;
A
#
# COMPACT_ATOMS: atom_id res chain seq x y z
N MET A 1 16.21 -6.71 7.06
CA MET A 1 15.76 -5.57 6.24
C MET A 1 14.37 -5.80 5.68
N THR A 2 14.16 -6.89 4.93
CA THR A 2 12.92 -7.21 4.20
C THR A 2 11.64 -7.26 5.04
N LEU A 3 11.70 -7.67 6.32
CA LEU A 3 10.53 -7.66 7.22
C LEU A 3 10.05 -6.25 7.57
N ILE A 4 10.99 -5.32 7.79
CA ILE A 4 10.64 -3.91 8.06
C ILE A 4 10.01 -3.31 6.80
N LEU A 5 10.60 -3.56 5.64
CA LEU A 5 10.04 -3.12 4.35
C LEU A 5 8.66 -3.74 4.09
N SER A 6 8.46 -5.02 4.43
CA SER A 6 7.16 -5.70 4.33
C SER A 6 6.12 -5.08 5.25
N LEU A 7 6.50 -4.71 6.48
CA LEU A 7 5.63 -4.00 7.41
C LEU A 7 5.29 -2.59 6.89
N LEU A 8 6.27 -1.87 6.36
CA LEU A 8 6.07 -0.51 5.85
C LEU A 8 5.22 -0.48 4.57
N ILE A 9 5.42 -1.41 3.63
CA ILE A 9 4.54 -1.52 2.45
C ILE A 9 3.13 -1.95 2.87
N GLY A 10 3.02 -2.79 3.91
CA GLY A 10 1.76 -3.09 4.56
C GLY A 10 1.10 -1.83 5.11
N PHE A 11 1.84 -0.98 5.82
CA PHE A 11 1.34 0.30 6.33
C PHE A 11 0.79 1.19 5.22
N VAL A 12 1.49 1.27 4.08
CA VAL A 12 0.99 1.95 2.87
C VAL A 12 -0.31 1.32 2.39
N ALA A 13 -0.40 -0.01 2.30
CA ALA A 13 -1.66 -0.69 1.92
C ALA A 13 -2.81 -0.38 2.90
N GLY A 14 -2.48 -0.22 4.18
CA GLY A 14 -3.40 0.19 5.24
C GLY A 14 -3.97 1.59 5.03
N SER A 15 -3.15 2.56 4.61
CA SER A 15 -3.61 3.92 4.29
C SER A 15 -4.26 4.02 2.91
N ARG A 16 -3.74 3.29 1.91
CA ARG A 16 -4.24 3.19 0.53
C ARG A 16 -4.06 1.78 -0.03
N ALA A 17 -5.16 1.06 -0.22
CA ALA A 17 -5.17 -0.35 -0.57
C ALA A 17 -4.44 -0.65 -1.88
N MET A 18 -4.51 0.23 -2.88
CA MET A 18 -3.99 -0.06 -4.23
C MET A 18 -2.63 0.59 -4.51
N THR A 19 -2.21 1.56 -3.69
CA THR A 19 -0.89 2.21 -3.82
C THR A 19 0.26 1.23 -3.63
N ALA A 20 0.17 0.34 -2.64
CA ALA A 20 1.21 -0.64 -2.35
C ALA A 20 1.41 -1.65 -3.52
N PRO A 21 0.37 -2.32 -4.05
CA PRO A 21 0.50 -3.19 -5.22
C PRO A 21 1.03 -2.47 -6.46
N ALA A 22 0.60 -1.22 -6.69
CA ALA A 22 1.09 -0.41 -7.79
C ALA A 22 2.60 -0.14 -7.66
N ALA A 23 3.09 0.21 -6.46
CA ALA A 23 4.50 0.44 -6.21
C ALA A 23 5.35 -0.83 -6.45
N ILE A 24 4.89 -1.99 -5.97
CA ILE A 24 5.57 -3.28 -6.21
C ILE A 24 5.59 -3.62 -7.71
N ALA A 25 4.49 -3.40 -8.42
CA ALA A 25 4.41 -3.65 -9.86
C ALA A 25 5.40 -2.78 -10.65
N TRP A 26 5.43 -1.49 -10.36
CA TRP A 26 6.38 -0.56 -10.99
C TRP A 26 7.83 -0.91 -10.66
N ALA A 27 8.14 -1.22 -9.39
CA ALA A 27 9.49 -1.60 -8.99
C ALA A 27 9.96 -2.89 -9.68
N ALA A 28 9.08 -3.89 -9.80
CA ALA A 28 9.39 -5.12 -10.51
C ALA A 28 9.55 -4.89 -12.02
N TRP A 29 8.68 -4.08 -12.63
CA TRP A 29 8.73 -3.76 -14.06
C TRP A 29 9.98 -2.96 -14.45
N LEU A 30 10.41 -2.03 -13.58
CA LEU A 30 11.62 -1.22 -13.77
C LEU A 30 12.90 -1.96 -13.37
N GLY A 31 12.79 -3.19 -12.87
CA GLY A 31 13.94 -4.00 -12.45
C GLY A 31 14.61 -3.53 -11.15
N TRP A 32 13.91 -2.76 -10.31
CA TRP A 32 14.42 -2.35 -9.00
C TRP A 32 14.41 -3.51 -8.00
N ILE A 33 13.43 -4.41 -8.13
CA ILE A 33 13.33 -5.65 -7.36
C ILE A 33 13.21 -6.84 -8.31
N ASP A 34 13.91 -7.93 -8.03
CA ASP A 34 13.86 -9.15 -8.84
C ASP A 34 12.88 -10.18 -8.23
N LEU A 35 11.71 -10.30 -8.86
CA LEU A 35 10.68 -11.28 -8.50
C LEU A 35 10.61 -12.47 -9.48
N GLY A 36 11.48 -12.52 -10.49
CA GLY A 36 11.27 -13.26 -11.74
C GLY A 36 11.19 -14.78 -11.61
N THR A 37 11.77 -15.36 -10.57
CA THR A 37 11.76 -16.82 -10.33
C THR A 37 10.64 -17.28 -9.39
N SER A 38 9.77 -16.35 -8.96
CA SER A 38 8.77 -16.60 -7.93
C SER A 38 7.34 -16.48 -8.46
N TRP A 39 6.37 -16.86 -7.62
CA TRP A 39 4.95 -16.60 -7.89
C TRP A 39 4.66 -15.11 -8.09
N ALA A 40 5.48 -14.21 -7.52
CA ALA A 40 5.30 -12.76 -7.57
C ALA A 40 5.81 -12.13 -8.88
N ALA A 41 6.37 -12.93 -9.81
CA ALA A 41 6.87 -12.45 -11.09
C ALA A 41 5.80 -11.70 -11.93
N PHE A 42 4.51 -12.00 -11.74
CA PHE A 42 3.42 -11.32 -12.45
C PHE A 42 3.35 -9.81 -12.18
N PHE A 43 3.85 -9.35 -11.02
CA PHE A 43 3.93 -7.91 -10.70
C PHE A 43 4.79 -7.17 -11.72
N GLY A 44 5.85 -7.82 -12.24
CA GLY A 44 6.70 -7.29 -13.29
C GLY A 44 6.11 -7.43 -14.70
N SER A 45 4.78 -7.52 -14.86
CA SER A 45 4.11 -7.50 -16.16
C SER A 45 3.47 -6.13 -16.43
N GLY A 46 3.47 -5.70 -17.69
CA GLY A 46 2.85 -4.43 -18.08
C GLY A 46 1.35 -4.38 -17.76
N TRP A 47 0.68 -5.53 -17.77
CA TRP A 47 -0.72 -5.65 -17.37
C TRP A 47 -0.92 -5.41 -15.87
N ALA A 48 -0.04 -5.94 -15.01
CA ALA A 48 -0.10 -5.67 -13.57
C ALA A 48 0.16 -4.19 -13.28
N VAL A 49 1.17 -3.60 -13.92
CA VAL A 49 1.45 -2.16 -13.80
C VAL A 49 0.25 -1.32 -14.18
N LEU A 50 -0.35 -1.58 -15.35
CA LEU A 50 -1.52 -0.85 -15.83
C LEU A 50 -2.71 -1.04 -14.87
N GLY A 51 -3.04 -2.29 -14.52
CA GLY A 51 -4.18 -2.63 -13.68
C GLY A 51 -4.09 -2.00 -12.29
N PHE A 52 -2.97 -2.18 -11.59
CA PHE A 52 -2.79 -1.60 -10.25
C PHE A 52 -2.70 -0.09 -10.27
N THR A 53 -2.11 0.52 -11.31
CA THR A 53 -2.10 1.98 -11.45
C THR A 53 -3.51 2.52 -11.62
N LEU A 54 -4.34 1.92 -12.49
CA LEU A 54 -5.73 2.33 -12.67
C LEU A 54 -6.54 2.19 -11.38
N LEU A 55 -6.35 1.09 -10.64
CA LEU A 55 -6.99 0.87 -9.35
C LEU A 55 -6.54 1.87 -8.29
N ALA A 56 -5.24 2.23 -8.25
CA ALA A 56 -4.71 3.24 -7.34
C ALA A 56 -5.25 4.65 -7.66
N LEU A 57 -5.33 5.01 -8.94
CA LEU A 57 -5.94 6.27 -9.37
C LEU A 57 -7.43 6.30 -9.02
N ALA A 58 -8.16 5.20 -9.23
CA ALA A 58 -9.56 5.10 -8.84
C ALA A 58 -9.75 5.26 -7.32
N GLU A 59 -8.88 4.66 -6.50
CA GLU A 59 -8.89 4.84 -5.03
C GLU A 59 -8.67 6.32 -4.65
N LEU A 60 -7.72 7.01 -5.29
CA LEU A 60 -7.44 8.44 -5.02
C LEU A 60 -8.62 9.36 -5.39
N VAL A 61 -9.29 9.09 -6.53
CA VAL A 61 -10.44 9.89 -6.98
C VAL A 61 -11.65 9.62 -6.08
N THR A 62 -11.92 8.34 -5.79
CA THR A 62 -13.07 7.96 -4.97
C THR A 62 -12.92 8.43 -3.52
N ASP A 63 -11.71 8.50 -2.94
CA ASP A 63 -11.53 8.99 -1.57
C ASP A 63 -11.90 10.49 -1.39
N GLN A 64 -11.98 11.26 -2.48
CA GLN A 64 -12.37 12.67 -2.43
C GLN A 64 -13.88 12.91 -2.54
N LEU A 65 -14.66 11.87 -2.85
CA LEU A 65 -16.11 11.97 -3.00
C LEU A 65 -16.82 11.97 -1.64
N PRO A 66 -17.88 12.78 -1.45
CA PRO A 66 -18.60 12.87 -0.18
C PRO A 66 -19.37 11.60 0.20
N THR A 67 -19.56 10.67 -0.75
CA THR A 67 -20.35 9.44 -0.60
C THR A 67 -19.51 8.20 -0.30
N THR A 68 -18.20 8.37 -0.07
CA THR A 68 -17.29 7.22 0.05
C THR A 68 -17.50 6.50 1.39
N PRO A 69 -17.81 5.19 1.38
CA PRO A 69 -17.98 4.43 2.61
C PRO A 69 -16.70 4.46 3.46
N SER A 70 -16.86 4.43 4.78
CA SER A 70 -15.72 4.47 5.71
C SER A 70 -14.76 3.31 5.48
N ARG A 71 -13.46 3.60 5.48
CA ARG A 71 -12.32 2.64 5.43
C ARG A 71 -12.34 1.55 6.50
N LYS A 72 -13.18 1.70 7.54
CA LYS A 72 -13.41 0.72 8.61
C LYS A 72 -14.53 -0.28 8.29
N VAL A 73 -15.24 -0.12 7.18
CA VAL A 73 -16.24 -1.08 6.72
C VAL A 73 -15.53 -2.41 6.43
N PRO A 74 -16.08 -3.56 6.85
CA PRO A 74 -15.39 -4.85 6.82
C PRO A 74 -14.74 -5.18 5.47
N VAL A 75 -15.43 -4.89 4.35
CA VAL A 75 -14.91 -5.16 3.00
C VAL A 75 -13.68 -4.31 2.68
N GLN A 76 -13.69 -3.02 3.00
CA GLN A 76 -12.57 -2.12 2.72
C GLN A 76 -11.38 -2.44 3.62
N PHE A 77 -11.63 -2.78 4.89
CA PHE A 77 -10.58 -3.19 5.82
C PHE A 77 -9.94 -4.52 5.40
N ALA A 78 -10.75 -5.51 5.01
CA ALA A 78 -10.25 -6.79 4.51
C ALA A 78 -9.41 -6.61 3.23
N THR A 79 -9.84 -5.73 2.32
CA THR A 79 -9.09 -5.41 1.09
C THR A 79 -7.72 -4.82 1.41
N ARG A 80 -7.63 -3.91 2.40
CA ARG A 80 -6.36 -3.31 2.84
C ARG A 80 -5.42 -4.36 3.43
N ILE A 81 -5.94 -5.25 4.29
CA ILE A 81 -5.14 -6.34 4.86
C ILE A 81 -4.66 -7.30 3.77
N ALA A 82 -5.56 -7.72 2.88
CA ALA A 82 -5.21 -8.62 1.78
C ALA A 82 -4.16 -8.01 0.86
N SER A 83 -4.30 -6.72 0.54
CA SER A 83 -3.31 -5.98 -0.23
C SER A 83 -1.95 -5.92 0.48
N GLY A 84 -1.92 -5.52 1.76
CA GLY A 84 -0.68 -5.44 2.52
C GLY A 84 -0.01 -6.80 2.70
N ALA A 85 -0.79 -7.84 2.94
CA ALA A 85 -0.31 -9.23 3.01
C ALA A 85 0.29 -9.67 1.68
N LEU A 86 -0.37 -9.37 0.55
CA LEU A 86 0.10 -9.70 -0.80
C LEU A 86 1.43 -8.99 -1.12
N THR A 87 1.52 -7.69 -0.87
CA THR A 87 2.73 -6.91 -1.17
C THR A 87 3.87 -7.21 -0.20
N GLY A 88 3.57 -7.46 1.07
CA GLY A 88 4.55 -7.93 2.04
C GLY A 88 5.07 -9.32 1.69
N ALA A 89 4.21 -10.22 1.22
CA ALA A 89 4.61 -11.54 0.73
C ALA A 89 5.53 -11.43 -0.50
N ALA A 90 5.23 -10.52 -1.43
CA ALA A 90 6.06 -10.26 -2.60
C ALA A 90 7.47 -9.79 -2.21
N LEU A 91 7.60 -8.85 -1.25
CA LEU A 91 8.91 -8.48 -0.72
C LEU A 91 9.58 -9.63 0.03
N GLY A 92 8.82 -10.43 0.79
CA GLY A 92 9.35 -11.59 1.53
C GLY A 92 10.06 -12.62 0.64
N VAL A 93 9.63 -12.78 -0.62
CA VAL A 93 10.31 -13.63 -1.60
C VAL A 93 11.77 -13.23 -1.79
N LEU A 94 12.11 -11.93 -1.73
CA LEU A 94 13.48 -11.43 -1.85
C LEU A 94 14.40 -11.94 -0.72
N ALA A 95 13.81 -12.34 0.41
CA ALA A 95 14.51 -12.95 1.55
C ALA A 95 14.41 -14.49 1.58
N GLY A 96 13.96 -15.12 0.50
CA GLY A 96 13.85 -16.57 0.38
C GLY A 96 12.56 -17.18 0.93
N GLY A 97 11.55 -16.37 1.29
CA GLY A 97 10.28 -16.90 1.78
C GLY A 97 9.15 -15.87 1.99
N ALA A 98 7.98 -16.14 1.41
CA ALA A 98 6.83 -15.24 1.44
C ALA A 98 6.13 -15.12 2.80
N GLY A 99 6.20 -16.15 3.66
CA GLY A 99 5.33 -16.26 4.84
C GLY A 99 5.55 -15.16 5.89
N SER A 100 6.81 -14.83 6.20
CA SER A 100 7.12 -13.80 7.19
C SER A 100 6.82 -12.38 6.67
N GLY A 101 7.06 -12.15 5.37
CA GLY A 101 6.65 -10.92 4.68
C GLY A 101 5.13 -10.74 4.63
N LEU A 102 4.38 -11.82 4.40
CA LEU A 102 2.92 -11.82 4.43
C LEU A 102 2.38 -11.34 5.78
N VAL A 103 2.85 -11.95 6.87
CA VAL A 103 2.42 -11.61 8.23
C VAL A 103 2.81 -10.18 8.58
N ALA A 104 4.05 -9.77 8.27
CA ALA A 104 4.52 -8.42 8.50
C ALA A 104 3.68 -7.38 7.72
N GLY A 105 3.37 -7.67 6.46
CA GLY A 105 2.53 -6.82 5.61
C GLY A 105 1.08 -6.72 6.10
N ALA A 106 0.51 -7.82 6.57
CA ALA A 106 -0.83 -7.81 7.17
C ALA A 106 -0.88 -6.95 8.45
N ILE A 107 0.11 -7.10 9.34
CA ILE A 107 0.25 -6.28 10.55
C ILE A 107 0.43 -4.80 10.19
N GLY A 108 1.29 -4.53 9.20
CA GLY A 108 1.48 -3.20 8.63
C GLY A 108 0.17 -2.59 8.18
N ALA A 109 -0.65 -3.32 7.42
CA ALA A 109 -1.93 -2.82 6.91
C ALA A 109 -2.93 -2.48 8.03
N VAL A 110 -2.97 -3.29 9.09
CA VAL A 110 -3.76 -2.96 10.28
C VAL A 110 -3.27 -1.66 10.91
N ALA A 111 -1.95 -1.53 11.12
CA ALA A 111 -1.35 -0.32 11.68
C ALA A 111 -1.59 0.92 10.81
N GLY A 112 -1.47 0.81 9.48
CA GLY A 112 -1.70 1.88 8.52
C GLY A 112 -3.16 2.32 8.47
N THR A 113 -4.10 1.39 8.59
CA THR A 113 -5.54 1.72 8.60
C THR A 113 -5.89 2.59 9.82
N TYR A 114 -5.48 2.16 11.02
CA TYR A 114 -5.81 2.89 12.25
C TYR A 114 -4.95 4.14 12.41
N GLY A 115 -3.65 4.04 12.12
CA GLY A 115 -2.69 5.14 12.21
C GLY A 115 -2.98 6.25 11.21
N GLY A 116 -3.22 5.92 9.94
CA GLY A 116 -3.58 6.89 8.90
C GLY A 116 -4.89 7.61 9.22
N ALA A 117 -5.93 6.87 9.64
CA ALA A 117 -7.19 7.46 10.04
C ALA A 117 -7.07 8.39 11.26
N ALA A 118 -6.27 8.01 12.26
CA ALA A 118 -6.01 8.85 13.43
C ALA A 118 -5.24 10.12 13.07
N ALA A 119 -4.18 10.00 12.28
CA ALA A 119 -3.36 11.12 11.81
C ALA A 119 -4.17 12.10 10.96
N ARG A 120 -4.94 11.60 9.98
CA ARG A 120 -5.83 12.45 9.17
C ARG A 120 -6.89 13.13 10.02
N GLY A 121 -7.52 12.42 10.95
CA GLY A 121 -8.48 13.02 11.87
C GLY A 121 -7.88 14.15 12.71
N ALA A 122 -6.63 14.00 13.17
CA ALA A 122 -5.91 15.04 13.90
C ALA A 122 -5.58 16.25 13.01
N MET A 123 -5.07 16.00 11.79
CA MET A 123 -4.77 17.04 10.81
C MET A 123 -6.03 17.79 10.37
N ALA A 124 -7.14 17.10 10.10
CA ALA A 124 -8.39 17.71 9.69
C ALA A 124 -8.94 18.66 10.78
N ARG A 125 -8.80 18.30 12.06
CA ARG A 125 -9.14 19.18 13.19
C ARG A 125 -8.22 20.40 13.25
N ALA A 126 -6.92 20.22 13.00
CA ALA A 126 -5.96 21.33 13.01
C ALA A 126 -6.17 22.31 11.85
N PHE A 127 -6.51 21.82 10.66
CA PHE A 127 -6.73 22.64 9.47
C PHE A 127 -8.16 23.16 9.32
N GLY A 128 -9.10 22.69 10.14
CA GLY A 128 -10.53 22.99 9.98
C GLY A 128 -11.16 22.43 8.70
N SER A 129 -10.45 21.54 7.99
CA SER A 129 -10.89 20.93 6.72
C SER A 129 -10.21 19.58 6.51
N ASP A 130 -10.95 18.61 5.97
CA ASP A 130 -10.43 17.26 5.68
C ASP A 130 -9.60 17.20 4.39
N ARG A 131 -9.88 18.06 3.41
CA ARG A 131 -9.19 18.06 2.11
C ARG A 131 -7.66 18.20 2.20
N PRO A 132 -7.08 19.19 2.91
CA PRO A 132 -5.63 19.30 3.02
C PRO A 132 -5.01 18.10 3.75
N ALA A 133 -5.70 17.57 4.77
CA ALA A 133 -5.24 16.38 5.48
C ALA A 133 -5.24 15.13 4.59
N ALA A 134 -6.22 15.00 3.69
CA ALA A 134 -6.30 13.93 2.70
C ALA A 134 -5.12 13.94 1.74
N LEU A 135 -4.81 15.10 1.16
CA LEU A 135 -3.73 15.25 0.19
C LEU A 135 -2.35 14.99 0.81
N ILE A 136 -2.15 15.42 2.06
CA ILE A 136 -0.91 15.15 2.80
C ILE A 136 -0.78 13.64 3.09
N GLU A 137 -1.85 12.98 3.49
CA GLU A 137 -1.88 11.53 3.69
C GLU A 137 -1.54 10.79 2.39
N ASP A 138 -2.10 11.21 1.26
CA ASP A 138 -1.82 10.63 -0.07
C ASP A 138 -0.36 10.77 -0.48
N ALA A 139 0.17 11.98 -0.38
CA ALA A 139 1.56 12.26 -0.70
C ALA A 139 2.50 11.43 0.19
N ALA A 140 2.22 11.36 1.50
CA ALA A 140 3.00 10.56 2.44
C ALA A 140 2.94 9.06 2.10
N ALA A 141 1.77 8.53 1.74
CA ALA A 141 1.61 7.13 1.36
C ALA A 141 2.40 6.79 0.09
N ILE A 142 2.33 7.63 -0.95
CA ILE A 142 3.07 7.43 -2.20
C ILE A 142 4.58 7.53 -1.96
N LEU A 143 5.04 8.55 -1.24
CA LEU A 143 6.46 8.73 -0.93
C LEU A 143 7.01 7.56 -0.12
N LEU A 144 6.27 7.11 0.90
CA LEU A 144 6.66 5.94 1.69
C LEU A 144 6.72 4.68 0.82
N ALA A 145 5.76 4.47 -0.08
CA ALA A 145 5.77 3.34 -1.00
C ALA A 145 7.03 3.34 -1.88
N LEU A 146 7.37 4.50 -2.46
CA LEU A 146 8.56 4.69 -3.29
C LEU A 146 9.85 4.42 -2.52
N VAL A 147 9.98 4.95 -1.30
CA VAL A 147 11.14 4.71 -0.44
C VAL A 147 11.28 3.23 -0.11
N VAL A 148 10.17 2.54 0.19
CA VAL A 148 10.20 1.12 0.53
C VAL A 148 10.69 0.29 -0.66
N VAL A 149 10.14 0.50 -1.85
CA VAL A 149 10.53 -0.30 -3.03
C VAL A 149 11.91 0.07 -3.58
N ALA A 150 12.39 1.29 -3.36
CA ALA A 150 13.74 1.69 -3.72
C ALA A 150 14.80 1.14 -2.74
N ALA A 151 14.40 0.81 -1.50
CA ALA A 151 15.27 0.25 -0.46
C ALA A 151 15.21 -1.28 -0.36
N ALA A 152 14.43 -1.93 -1.24
CA ALA A 152 14.17 -3.37 -1.24
C ALA A 152 15.20 -4.16 -2.06
#